data_AF-A0A951WZP0-F1
#
_entry.id   AF-A0A951WZP0-F1
#
_cell.length_a   1.000
_cell.length_b   1.000
_cell.length_c   1.000
_cell.angle_alpha   90.00
_cell.angle_beta   90.00
_cell.angle_gamma   90.00
#
_symmetry.space_group_name_H-M   'P 1'
#
loop_
_entity.id
_entity.type
_entity.pdbx_description
1 polymer ?
#
loop_
_entity_poly.entity_id
_entity_poly.type
_entity_poly.pdbx_seq_one_letter_code
_entity_poly.pdbx_strand_id
1 'polypeptide(L)'
;MSRRRKPNTNSQQSPQAGKGQRKWYKTDLHLHTPASRDYEEPNLSYLDWLRKVVEQELEMVAITDHNTVAGIGAIRRELEWLTRLNEQKRLTPEEQQRLQEWRTLSNQVVVLPGFEFTATFGFHILGIFPPETSVRQLEHVLLSLKVPADKLDVGSTETGATADVLTAYRIIREAGGLAIAAHANSTHGVAMRNFLTRRIRTWMPWRSRTSTDRGVRPRASSTAAKQNIPGACTVSRAATRTG
;
A
#
# COMPACT_ATOMS: atom_id res chain seq x y z
N MET A 1 -66.80 -3.43 -32.81
CA MET A 1 -66.08 -4.65 -32.37
C MET A 1 -64.60 -4.33 -32.19
N SER A 2 -64.09 -4.58 -30.99
CA SER A 2 -62.77 -4.17 -30.50
C SER A 2 -61.64 -4.96 -31.16
N ARG A 3 -60.63 -4.28 -31.71
CA ARG A 3 -59.32 -4.87 -32.03
C ARG A 3 -58.23 -4.07 -31.32
N ARG A 4 -57.86 -4.51 -30.12
CA ARG A 4 -56.63 -4.08 -29.41
C ARG A 4 -55.42 -4.41 -30.28
N ARG A 5 -54.73 -3.39 -30.80
CA ARG A 5 -53.34 -3.52 -31.28
C ARG A 5 -52.40 -3.33 -30.10
N LYS A 6 -51.55 -4.33 -29.82
CA LYS A 6 -50.45 -4.22 -28.85
C LYS A 6 -49.37 -3.28 -29.41
N PRO A 7 -48.80 -2.35 -28.62
CA PRO A 7 -47.60 -1.64 -29.03
C PRO A 7 -46.38 -2.54 -28.87
N ASN A 8 -45.54 -2.57 -29.90
CA ASN A 8 -44.29 -3.31 -29.98
C ASN A 8 -43.21 -2.49 -29.25
N THR A 9 -42.83 -2.89 -28.04
CA THR A 9 -41.76 -2.22 -27.28
C THR A 9 -40.41 -2.73 -27.77
N ASN A 10 -39.80 -1.97 -28.68
CA ASN A 10 -38.42 -2.17 -29.08
C ASN A 10 -37.52 -1.63 -27.96
N SER A 11 -37.18 -2.47 -26.99
CA SER A 11 -36.26 -2.11 -25.92
C SER A 11 -34.84 -2.03 -26.49
N GLN A 12 -34.40 -0.81 -26.78
CA GLN A 12 -32.99 -0.50 -27.01
C GLN A 12 -32.19 -0.97 -25.78
N GLN A 13 -31.37 -2.01 -25.97
CA GLN A 13 -30.42 -2.45 -24.96
C GLN A 13 -29.33 -1.38 -24.84
N SER A 14 -29.25 -0.77 -23.65
CA SER A 14 -28.19 0.14 -23.26
C SER A 14 -26.83 -0.57 -23.43
N PRO A 15 -25.80 0.11 -23.98
CA PRO A 15 -24.48 -0.50 -24.14
C PRO A 15 -23.93 -0.83 -22.74
N GLN A 16 -23.72 -2.13 -22.48
CA GLN A 16 -23.12 -2.56 -21.23
C GLN A 16 -21.70 -2.00 -21.14
N ALA A 17 -21.48 -1.09 -20.20
CA ALA A 17 -20.16 -0.62 -19.83
C ALA A 17 -19.27 -1.84 -19.53
N GLY A 18 -18.21 -2.02 -20.31
CA GLY A 18 -17.28 -3.13 -20.16
C GLY A 18 -16.76 -3.16 -18.72
N LYS A 19 -16.90 -4.31 -18.05
CA LYS A 19 -16.34 -4.52 -16.71
C LYS A 19 -14.82 -4.37 -16.81
N GLY A 20 -14.29 -3.24 -16.34
CA GLY A 20 -12.84 -3.04 -16.22
C GLY A 20 -12.20 -4.19 -15.46
N GLN A 21 -11.14 -4.77 -16.02
CA GLN A 21 -10.38 -5.82 -15.35
C GLN A 21 -9.79 -5.26 -14.05
N ARG A 22 -10.03 -5.96 -12.94
CA ARG A 22 -9.45 -5.62 -11.64
C ARG A 22 -8.00 -6.10 -11.62
N LYS A 23 -7.06 -5.20 -11.34
CA LYS A 23 -5.66 -5.54 -11.09
C LYS A 23 -5.45 -5.78 -9.59
N TRP A 24 -4.69 -6.80 -9.25
CA TRP A 24 -4.25 -7.07 -7.88
C TRP A 24 -2.91 -6.38 -7.63
N TYR A 25 -2.74 -5.86 -6.42
CA TYR A 25 -1.51 -5.20 -5.99
C TYR A 25 -1.04 -5.81 -4.68
N LYS A 26 0.27 -6.06 -4.55
CA LYS A 26 0.88 -6.50 -3.28
C LYS A 26 1.17 -5.27 -2.42
N THR A 27 0.57 -5.19 -1.23
CA THR A 27 0.66 -4.00 -0.37
C THR A 27 1.03 -4.35 1.06
N ASP A 28 1.80 -3.48 1.72
CA ASP A 28 1.94 -3.48 3.17
C ASP A 28 1.70 -2.08 3.76
N LEU A 29 0.65 -1.95 4.56
CA LEU A 29 0.17 -0.65 5.04
C LEU A 29 0.56 -0.37 6.49
N HIS A 30 1.35 -1.24 7.11
CA HIS A 30 1.78 -1.09 8.50
C HIS A 30 3.29 -1.38 8.61
N LEU A 31 4.10 -0.45 8.11
CA LEU A 31 5.55 -0.53 8.17
C LEU A 31 6.14 0.61 8.98
N HIS A 32 7.08 0.24 9.85
CA HIS A 32 7.91 1.19 10.58
C HIS A 32 9.22 1.43 9.85
N THR A 33 9.83 2.55 10.16
CA THR A 33 11.16 2.97 9.70
C THR A 33 12.06 3.22 10.91
N PRO A 34 13.36 3.49 10.69
CA PRO A 34 14.29 3.84 11.78
C PRO A 34 13.89 5.04 12.63
N ALA A 35 12.89 5.84 12.21
CA ALA A 35 12.32 6.92 13.01
C ALA A 35 11.42 6.43 14.16
N SER A 36 10.91 5.20 14.09
CA SER A 36 10.12 4.58 15.15
C SER A 36 11.05 4.03 16.23
N ARG A 37 10.73 4.25 17.51
CA ARG A 37 11.59 3.86 18.64
C ARG A 37 11.81 2.34 18.75
N ASP A 38 10.85 1.57 18.27
CA ASP A 38 10.81 0.11 18.28
C ASP A 38 11.47 -0.53 17.05
N TYR A 39 12.01 0.26 16.12
CA TYR A 39 12.68 -0.27 14.94
C TYR A 39 14.01 -0.96 15.33
N GLU A 40 14.13 -2.24 15.00
CA GLU A 40 15.25 -3.09 15.43
C GLU A 40 16.61 -2.60 14.90
N GLU A 41 16.63 -1.96 13.73
CA GLU A 41 17.83 -1.47 13.05
C GLU A 41 17.83 0.07 12.92
N PRO A 42 18.03 0.83 14.00
CA PRO A 42 17.86 2.29 14.01
C PRO A 42 18.90 3.04 13.15
N ASN A 43 19.98 2.37 12.74
CA ASN A 43 21.03 2.92 11.89
C ASN A 43 20.85 2.60 10.40
N LEU A 44 19.81 1.85 10.03
CA LEU A 44 19.52 1.52 8.63
C LEU A 44 19.21 2.80 7.85
N SER A 45 19.75 2.95 6.65
CA SER A 45 19.40 4.12 5.83
C SER A 45 17.99 3.97 5.24
N TYR A 46 17.28 5.06 5.01
CA TYR A 46 15.96 5.00 4.37
C TYR A 46 16.01 4.47 2.93
N LEU A 47 17.16 4.62 2.25
CA LEU A 47 17.37 4.02 0.94
C LEU A 47 17.48 2.49 1.05
N ASP A 48 18.17 1.98 2.08
CA ASP A 48 18.22 0.54 2.36
C ASP A 48 16.85 -0.02 2.76
N TRP A 49 16.08 0.74 3.54
CA TRP A 49 14.68 0.42 3.83
C TRP A 49 13.86 0.27 2.54
N LEU A 50 13.99 1.21 1.59
CA LEU A 50 13.29 1.14 0.32
C LEU A 50 13.77 -0.03 -0.55
N ARG A 51 15.07 -0.34 -0.54
CA ARG A 51 15.61 -1.53 -1.20
C ARG A 51 14.93 -2.79 -0.68
N LYS A 52 14.80 -2.94 0.65
CA LYS A 52 14.11 -4.08 1.27
C LYS A 52 12.66 -4.18 0.84
N VAL A 53 11.94 -3.05 0.77
CA VAL A 53 10.56 -3.00 0.29
C VAL A 53 10.44 -3.53 -1.15
N VAL A 54 11.33 -3.08 -2.04
CA VAL A 54 11.36 -3.52 -3.45
C VAL A 54 11.78 -4.98 -3.58
N GLU A 55 12.76 -5.45 -2.80
CA GLU A 55 13.17 -6.87 -2.72
C GLU A 55 12.00 -7.78 -2.32
N GLN A 56 11.05 -7.29 -1.52
CA GLN A 56 9.83 -8.02 -1.16
C GLN A 56 8.72 -7.91 -2.22
N GLU A 57 8.99 -7.31 -3.38
CA GLU A 57 8.04 -7.15 -4.50
C GLU A 57 6.75 -6.41 -4.11
N LEU A 58 6.84 -5.47 -3.16
CA LEU A 58 5.71 -4.64 -2.75
C LEU A 58 5.48 -3.52 -3.76
N GLU A 59 4.25 -3.39 -4.27
CA GLU A 59 3.86 -2.33 -5.22
C GLU A 59 3.36 -1.08 -4.50
N MET A 60 2.92 -1.22 -3.25
CA MET A 60 2.44 -0.11 -2.42
C MET A 60 2.78 -0.36 -0.95
N VAL A 61 3.30 0.66 -0.27
CA VAL A 61 3.55 0.63 1.16
C VAL A 61 3.08 1.90 1.86
N ALA A 62 2.82 1.84 3.16
CA ALA A 62 2.63 3.02 3.99
C ALA A 62 3.69 3.06 5.10
N ILE A 63 4.32 4.22 5.30
CA ILE A 63 5.17 4.49 6.45
C ILE A 63 4.27 4.91 7.60
N THR A 64 4.24 4.11 8.67
CA THR A 64 3.35 4.30 9.82
C THR A 64 4.14 4.23 11.13
N ASP A 65 5.14 5.09 11.27
CA ASP A 65 5.93 5.19 12.51
C ASP A 65 5.05 5.59 13.71
N HIS A 66 5.43 5.17 14.92
CA HIS A 66 4.64 5.43 16.12
C HIS A 66 4.60 6.91 16.50
N ASN A 67 3.43 7.55 16.40
CA ASN A 67 3.20 8.94 16.80
C ASN A 67 4.19 9.96 16.17
N THR A 68 4.84 9.60 15.06
CA THR A 68 5.80 10.46 14.36
C THR A 68 5.63 10.33 12.85
N VAL A 69 6.07 11.35 12.14
CA VAL A 69 6.19 11.38 10.68
C VAL A 69 7.64 11.66 10.25
N ALA A 70 8.59 11.48 11.17
CA ALA A 70 10.00 11.79 10.94
C ALA A 70 10.61 10.92 9.84
N GLY A 71 10.17 9.67 9.67
CA GLY A 71 10.66 8.76 8.63
C GLY A 71 10.33 9.25 7.22
N ILE A 72 9.05 9.50 6.92
CA ILE A 72 8.64 10.09 5.64
C ILE A 72 9.23 11.49 5.44
N GLY A 73 9.38 12.26 6.53
CA GLY A 73 10.05 13.55 6.50
C GLY A 73 11.52 13.46 6.10
N ALA A 74 12.25 12.47 6.60
CA ALA A 74 13.66 12.24 6.27
C ALA A 74 13.83 11.87 4.80
N ILE A 75 13.02 10.93 4.29
CA ILE A 75 13.01 10.53 2.88
C ILE A 75 12.80 11.75 1.97
N ARG A 76 11.77 12.55 2.24
CA ARG A 76 11.45 13.72 1.42
C ARG A 76 12.54 14.79 1.48
N ARG A 77 13.11 15.05 2.66
CA ARG A 77 14.23 16.00 2.82
C ARG A 77 15.46 15.56 2.04
N GLU A 78 15.81 14.27 2.09
CA GLU A 78 16.95 13.72 1.36
C GLU A 78 16.75 13.85 -0.16
N LEU A 79 15.57 13.46 -0.66
CA LEU A 79 15.22 13.59 -2.09
C LEU A 79 15.25 15.05 -2.56
N GLU A 80 14.69 15.97 -1.77
CA GLU A 80 14.68 17.40 -2.08
C GLU A 80 16.10 17.98 -2.09
N TRP A 81 16.95 17.58 -1.14
CA TRP A 81 18.34 17.97 -1.07
C TRP A 81 19.14 17.51 -2.30
N LEU A 82 19.09 16.20 -2.60
CA LEU A 82 19.78 15.63 -3.77
C LEU A 82 19.27 16.24 -5.09
N THR A 83 17.96 16.49 -5.20
CA THR A 83 17.39 17.14 -6.37
C THR A 83 17.90 18.58 -6.55
N ARG A 84 17.99 19.36 -5.47
CA ARG A 84 18.57 20.71 -5.53
C ARG A 84 20.04 20.70 -5.90
N LEU A 85 20.84 19.77 -5.38
CA LEU A 85 22.24 19.61 -5.78
C LEU A 85 22.38 19.25 -7.26
N ASN A 86 21.48 18.38 -7.76
CA ASN A 86 21.44 18.00 -9.17
C ASN A 86 21.18 19.21 -10.08
N GLU A 87 20.17 20.03 -9.74
CA GLU A 87 19.83 21.25 -10.47
C GLU A 87 20.99 22.25 -10.51
N GLN A 88 21.72 22.37 -9.40
CA GLN A 88 22.89 23.23 -9.28
C GLN A 88 24.15 22.62 -9.94
N LYS A 89 24.09 21.39 -10.46
CA LYS A 89 25.23 20.63 -10.99
C LYS A 89 26.38 20.49 -9.98
N ARG A 90 26.03 20.30 -8.70
CA ARG A 90 26.96 20.20 -7.56
C ARG A 90 27.03 18.81 -6.94
N LEU A 91 26.36 17.83 -7.53
CA LEU A 91 26.40 16.44 -7.05
C LEU A 91 27.81 15.86 -7.18
N THR A 92 28.23 15.12 -6.15
CA THR A 92 29.35 14.20 -6.29
C THR A 92 28.94 12.95 -7.11
N PRO A 93 29.90 12.17 -7.64
CA PRO A 93 29.59 10.91 -8.33
C PRO A 93 28.77 9.94 -7.46
N GLU A 94 29.04 9.87 -6.16
CA GLU A 94 28.33 9.02 -5.21
C GLU A 94 26.88 9.50 -5.00
N GLU A 95 26.68 10.80 -4.80
CA GLU A 95 25.35 11.39 -4.65
C GLU A 95 24.52 11.25 -5.93
N GLN A 96 25.17 11.32 -7.10
CA GLN A 96 24.51 11.10 -8.38
C GLN A 96 23.99 9.66 -8.51
N GLN A 97 24.80 8.67 -8.13
CA GLN A 97 24.36 7.27 -8.08
C GLN A 97 23.21 7.09 -7.09
N ARG A 98 23.33 7.68 -5.90
CA ARG A 98 22.30 7.61 -4.85
C ARG A 98 20.97 8.21 -5.29
N LEU A 99 20.98 9.37 -5.94
CA LEU A 99 19.77 10.00 -6.48
C LEU A 99 19.14 9.15 -7.60
N GLN A 100 19.96 8.59 -8.48
CA GLN A 100 19.48 7.72 -9.55
C GLN A 100 18.80 6.47 -9.01
N GLU A 101 19.37 5.90 -7.96
CA GLU A 101 18.81 4.74 -7.28
C GLU A 101 17.47 5.06 -6.60
N TRP A 102 17.41 6.16 -5.83
CA TRP A 102 16.16 6.67 -5.26
C TRP A 102 15.04 6.77 -6.29
N ARG A 103 15.33 7.36 -7.46
CA ARG A 103 14.38 7.48 -8.57
C ARG A 103 13.96 6.12 -9.13
N THR A 104 14.91 5.20 -9.27
CA THR A 104 14.66 3.87 -9.82
C THR A 104 13.78 3.02 -8.90
N LEU A 105 14.02 3.06 -7.59
CA LEU A 105 13.23 2.33 -6.62
C LEU A 105 11.84 2.98 -6.41
N SER A 106 11.77 4.31 -6.33
CA SER A 106 10.49 5.03 -6.14
C SER A 106 9.53 4.87 -7.32
N ASN A 107 10.02 4.55 -8.52
CA ASN A 107 9.17 4.24 -9.67
C ASN A 107 8.53 2.84 -9.61
N GLN A 108 9.02 1.96 -8.72
CA GLN A 108 8.54 0.59 -8.58
C GLN A 108 7.50 0.43 -7.47
N VAL A 109 7.56 1.28 -6.43
CA VAL A 109 6.68 1.21 -5.26
C VAL A 109 6.07 2.56 -4.93
N VAL A 110 4.77 2.57 -4.65
CA VAL A 110 4.08 3.76 -4.11
C VAL A 110 4.28 3.80 -2.60
N VAL A 111 4.92 4.85 -2.09
CA VAL A 111 5.09 5.06 -0.64
C VAL A 111 4.07 6.09 -0.16
N LEU A 112 3.14 5.66 0.70
CA LEU A 112 2.12 6.49 1.30
C LEU A 112 2.61 7.06 2.64
N PRO A 113 2.43 8.38 2.87
CA PRO A 113 2.65 8.97 4.18
C PRO A 113 1.59 8.50 5.17
N GLY A 114 2.02 8.20 6.39
CA GLY A 114 1.12 7.88 7.49
C GLY A 114 1.81 7.98 8.84
N PHE A 115 1.09 7.52 9.86
CA PHE A 115 1.58 7.34 11.22
C PHE A 115 0.74 6.25 11.91
N GLU A 116 1.33 5.58 12.89
CA GLU A 116 0.58 4.77 13.85
C GLU A 116 0.36 5.57 15.13
N PHE A 117 -0.88 6.00 15.33
CA PHE A 117 -1.28 6.77 16.49
C PHE A 117 -1.68 5.87 17.66
N THR A 118 -1.13 6.16 18.84
CA THR A 118 -1.52 5.52 20.10
C THR A 118 -2.60 6.36 20.78
N ALA A 119 -3.85 5.91 20.71
CA ALA A 119 -5.00 6.53 21.36
C ALA A 119 -5.04 6.24 22.87
N THR A 120 -5.96 6.91 23.59
CA THR A 120 -6.22 6.62 25.00
C THR A 120 -6.41 5.12 25.22
N PHE A 121 -5.87 4.59 26.34
CA PHE A 121 -5.83 3.16 26.67
C PHE A 121 -4.91 2.29 25.81
N GLY A 122 -4.03 2.90 25.00
CA GLY A 122 -2.99 2.17 24.27
C GLY A 122 -3.47 1.52 22.97
N PHE A 123 -4.62 1.96 22.44
CA PHE A 123 -5.14 1.44 21.17
C PHE A 123 -4.39 2.06 19.99
N HIS A 124 -3.99 1.23 19.04
CA HIS A 124 -3.26 1.69 17.87
C HIS A 124 -4.18 1.92 16.67
N ILE A 125 -3.98 3.05 15.99
CA ILE A 125 -4.76 3.47 14.82
C ILE A 125 -3.79 3.94 13.75
N LEU A 126 -3.86 3.35 12.55
CA LEU A 126 -3.12 3.84 11.40
C LEU A 126 -3.88 5.00 10.75
N GLY A 127 -3.19 6.12 10.56
CA GLY A 127 -3.64 7.18 9.66
C GLY A 127 -2.80 7.13 8.39
N ILE A 128 -3.40 6.80 7.25
CA ILE A 128 -2.72 6.74 5.95
C ILE A 128 -3.27 7.86 5.07
N PHE A 129 -2.39 8.64 4.45
CA PHE A 129 -2.76 9.85 3.73
C PHE A 129 -2.35 9.77 2.25
N PRO A 130 -2.95 10.60 1.39
CA PRO A 130 -2.52 10.72 0.00
C PRO A 130 -1.03 11.07 -0.12
N PRO A 131 -0.31 10.59 -1.15
CA PRO A 131 1.14 10.75 -1.30
C PRO A 131 1.60 12.22 -1.37
N GLU A 132 0.73 13.13 -1.76
CA GLU A 132 0.93 14.58 -1.82
C GLU A 132 0.80 15.30 -0.46
N THR A 133 0.28 14.62 0.57
CA THR A 133 0.07 15.22 1.90
C THR A 133 1.39 15.65 2.49
N SER A 134 1.51 16.93 2.87
CA SER A 134 2.77 17.48 3.39
C SER A 134 3.09 16.98 4.81
N VAL A 135 4.39 16.94 5.15
CA VAL A 135 4.84 16.53 6.50
C VAL A 135 4.20 17.42 7.58
N ARG A 136 4.11 18.73 7.32
CA ARG A 136 3.50 19.72 8.22
C ARG A 136 2.01 19.46 8.47
N GLN A 137 1.27 19.01 7.46
CA GLN A 137 -0.13 18.63 7.65
C GLN A 137 -0.24 17.39 8.54
N LEU A 138 0.63 16.39 8.37
CA LEU A 138 0.64 15.21 9.22
C LEU A 138 1.00 15.55 10.68
N GLU A 139 2.00 16.40 10.89
CA GLU A 139 2.35 16.94 12.21
C GLU A 139 1.17 17.68 12.85
N HIS A 140 0.47 18.51 12.08
CA HIS A 140 -0.74 19.21 12.55
C HIS A 140 -1.85 18.24 12.98
N VAL A 141 -2.02 17.13 12.25
CA VAL A 141 -2.97 16.07 12.64
C VAL A 141 -2.56 15.43 13.97
N LEU A 142 -1.28 15.07 14.14
CA LEU A 142 -0.77 14.48 15.39
C LEU A 142 -0.94 15.44 16.58
N LEU A 143 -0.67 16.73 16.40
CA LEU A 143 -0.91 17.76 17.43
C LEU A 143 -2.40 17.90 17.76
N SER A 144 -3.28 17.80 16.76
CA SER A 144 -4.74 17.82 16.95
C SER A 144 -5.23 16.60 17.75
N LEU A 145 -4.54 15.45 17.61
CA LEU A 145 -4.74 14.23 18.39
C LEU A 145 -4.14 14.28 19.80
N LYS A 146 -3.60 15.43 20.20
CA LYS A 146 -2.96 15.68 21.51
C LYS A 146 -1.66 14.91 21.73
N VAL A 147 -0.97 14.53 20.64
CA VAL A 147 0.41 14.05 20.76
C VAL A 147 1.30 15.23 21.19
N PRO A 148 2.06 15.12 22.28
CA PRO A 148 2.98 16.18 22.71
C PRO A 148 4.03 16.48 21.64
N ALA A 149 4.36 17.75 21.44
CA ALA A 149 5.30 18.16 20.40
C ALA A 149 6.70 17.54 20.57
N ASP A 150 7.16 17.35 21.81
CA ASP A 150 8.43 16.70 22.15
C ASP A 150 8.47 15.20 21.79
N LYS A 151 7.30 14.57 21.60
CA LYS A 151 7.17 13.16 21.23
C LYS A 151 7.11 12.95 19.73
N LEU A 152 6.81 13.99 18.95
CA LEU A 152 6.77 13.91 17.49
C LEU A 152 8.14 13.54 16.90
N ASP A 153 9.23 13.91 17.55
CA ASP A 153 10.59 13.61 17.04
C ASP A 153 11.11 12.22 17.46
N VAL A 154 10.52 11.62 18.50
CA VAL A 154 11.07 10.43 19.17
C VAL A 154 10.36 9.14 18.75
N GLY A 155 9.16 9.22 18.18
CA GLY A 155 8.46 8.04 17.66
C GLY A 155 8.03 7.04 18.75
N SER A 156 7.60 7.55 19.90
CA SER A 156 7.32 6.74 21.11
C SER A 156 5.86 6.30 21.20
N THR A 157 5.61 5.03 21.59
CA THR A 157 4.27 4.51 21.93
C THR A 157 3.73 5.08 23.25
N GLU A 158 4.61 5.48 24.16
CA GLU A 158 4.26 6.15 25.41
C GLU A 158 3.86 7.60 25.13
N THR A 159 2.58 7.81 24.87
CA THR A 159 1.97 9.13 24.81
C THR A 159 1.00 9.29 25.98
N GLY A 160 0.94 10.50 26.56
CA GLY A 160 0.14 10.81 27.74
C GLY A 160 -1.38 10.77 27.46
N ALA A 161 -2.12 11.80 27.90
CA ALA A 161 -3.54 11.92 27.60
C ALA A 161 -3.79 12.26 26.11
N THR A 162 -3.70 11.27 25.23
CA THR A 162 -4.02 11.39 23.80
C THR A 162 -5.52 11.24 23.55
N ALA A 163 -5.97 11.61 22.35
CA ALA A 163 -7.36 11.50 21.93
C ALA A 163 -7.89 10.04 22.00
N ASP A 164 -9.21 9.91 22.22
CA ASP A 164 -9.91 8.63 22.13
C ASP A 164 -10.02 8.14 20.67
N VAL A 165 -10.34 6.85 20.51
CA VAL A 165 -10.43 6.19 19.19
C VAL A 165 -11.41 6.87 18.23
N LEU A 166 -12.59 7.30 18.70
CA LEU A 166 -13.61 7.90 17.84
C LEU A 166 -13.20 9.30 17.40
N THR A 167 -12.63 10.08 18.32
CA THR A 167 -12.04 11.38 17.99
C THR A 167 -10.90 11.23 17.01
N ALA A 168 -10.06 10.21 17.16
CA ALA A 168 -8.98 9.93 16.23
C ALA A 168 -9.47 9.62 14.81
N TYR A 169 -10.48 8.75 14.67
CA TYR A 169 -11.09 8.45 13.37
C TYR A 169 -11.69 9.69 12.71
N ARG A 170 -12.37 10.55 13.49
CA ARG A 170 -12.94 11.79 12.97
C ARG A 170 -11.85 12.72 12.45
N ILE A 171 -10.82 12.99 13.25
CA ILE A 171 -9.73 13.91 12.90
C ILE A 171 -8.95 13.41 11.67
N ILE A 172 -8.61 12.11 11.62
CA ILE A 172 -7.90 11.53 10.46
C ILE A 172 -8.73 11.67 9.19
N ARG A 173 -10.03 11.36 9.27
CA ARG A 173 -10.95 11.48 8.13
C ARG A 173 -11.13 12.92 7.66
N GLU A 174 -11.30 13.86 8.59
CA GLU A 174 -11.44 15.30 8.29
C GLU A 174 -10.17 15.86 7.63
N ALA A 175 -9.00 15.33 7.98
CA ALA A 175 -7.73 15.65 7.34
C ALA A 175 -7.51 14.94 5.98
N GLY A 176 -8.49 14.18 5.49
CA GLY A 176 -8.41 13.47 4.20
C GLY A 176 -7.65 12.15 4.24
N GLY A 177 -7.35 11.64 5.43
CA GLY A 177 -6.69 10.35 5.64
C GLY A 177 -7.68 9.17 5.74
N LEU A 178 -7.17 7.98 5.44
CA LEU A 178 -7.80 6.69 5.73
C LEU A 178 -7.39 6.25 7.14
N ALA A 179 -8.38 6.12 8.03
CA ALA A 179 -8.18 5.57 9.36
C ALA A 179 -8.39 4.05 9.36
N ILE A 180 -7.42 3.29 9.89
CA ILE A 180 -7.48 1.83 10.03
C ILE A 180 -7.24 1.47 11.49
N ALA A 181 -8.11 0.64 12.07
CA ALA A 181 -7.87 0.05 13.39
C ALA A 181 -6.68 -0.91 13.31
N ALA A 182 -5.55 -0.56 13.93
CA ALA A 182 -4.39 -1.43 13.93
C ALA A 182 -4.65 -2.65 14.82
N HIS A 183 -4.05 -3.77 14.40
CA HIS A 183 -4.01 -5.05 15.10
C HIS A 183 -5.25 -5.40 15.94
N ALA A 184 -6.45 -5.36 15.38
CA ALA A 184 -7.71 -5.51 16.12
C ALA A 184 -7.77 -6.70 17.12
N ASN A 185 -6.92 -7.71 17.01
CA ASN A 185 -6.88 -8.88 17.88
C ASN A 185 -5.57 -9.03 18.71
N SER A 186 -4.72 -8.00 18.82
CA SER A 186 -3.51 -8.01 19.66
C SER A 186 -3.69 -7.17 20.94
N THR A 187 -2.68 -7.17 21.82
CA THR A 187 -2.69 -6.45 23.11
C THR A 187 -2.82 -4.94 22.99
N HIS A 188 -2.53 -4.36 21.81
CA HIS A 188 -2.69 -2.94 21.49
C HIS A 188 -3.81 -2.70 20.45
N GLY A 189 -4.61 -3.72 20.19
CA GLY A 189 -5.68 -3.74 19.20
C GLY A 189 -6.96 -3.07 19.66
N VAL A 190 -7.63 -2.38 18.73
CA VAL A 190 -8.88 -1.64 19.00
C VAL A 190 -10.05 -2.54 19.44
N ALA A 191 -10.03 -3.85 19.12
CA ALA A 191 -11.09 -4.75 19.58
C ALA A 191 -10.75 -5.34 20.96
N MET A 192 -11.41 -4.82 22.00
CA MET A 192 -11.33 -5.39 23.34
C MET A 192 -11.82 -6.85 23.35
N ARG A 193 -10.96 -7.76 23.83
CA ARG A 193 -11.32 -9.12 24.25
C ARG A 193 -12.25 -9.05 25.47
N ASN A 194 -13.56 -8.90 25.27
CA ASN A 194 -14.66 -9.41 26.13
C ASN A 194 -16.04 -8.84 25.79
N PHE A 195 -16.44 -8.89 24.51
CA PHE A 195 -17.87 -8.98 24.20
C PHE A 195 -18.11 -10.24 23.35
N LEU A 196 -19.14 -10.99 23.76
CA LEU A 196 -19.51 -12.31 23.29
C LEU A 196 -19.77 -12.36 21.77
N THR A 197 -18.73 -12.43 20.95
CA THR A 197 -18.87 -12.91 19.56
C THR A 197 -18.56 -14.40 19.52
N ARG A 198 -19.62 -15.19 19.39
CA ARG A 198 -19.58 -16.64 19.10
C ARG A 198 -18.46 -16.96 18.11
N ARG A 199 -17.48 -17.74 18.56
CA ARG A 199 -16.51 -18.42 17.69
C ARG A 199 -17.28 -19.19 16.62
N ILE A 200 -17.22 -18.76 15.36
CA ILE A 200 -17.38 -19.70 14.25
C ILE A 200 -16.09 -20.52 14.21
N ARG A 201 -16.17 -21.69 14.85
CA ARG A 201 -15.11 -22.68 14.93
C ARG A 201 -15.57 -23.87 14.11
N THR A 202 -15.16 -23.94 12.85
CA THR A 202 -14.65 -25.14 12.16
C THR A 202 -14.42 -24.82 10.68
N TRP A 203 -13.15 -24.68 10.30
CA TRP A 203 -12.72 -24.96 8.93
C TRP A 203 -12.68 -26.49 8.78
N MET A 204 -13.51 -27.04 7.89
CA MET A 204 -13.34 -28.39 7.37
C MET A 204 -12.09 -28.41 6.47
N PRO A 205 -11.19 -29.40 6.57
CA PRO A 205 -10.09 -29.54 5.63
C PRO A 205 -10.64 -29.96 4.26
N TRP A 206 -10.27 -29.20 3.23
CA TRP A 206 -10.46 -29.55 1.83
C TRP A 206 -9.71 -30.86 1.55
N ARG A 207 -10.43 -31.99 1.44
CA ARG A 207 -9.85 -33.27 1.00
C ARG A 207 -9.77 -33.27 -0.52
N SER A 208 -8.55 -33.27 -1.04
CA SER A 208 -8.25 -33.68 -2.42
C SER A 208 -8.76 -35.10 -2.64
N ARG A 209 -9.69 -35.25 -3.58
CA ARG A 209 -10.23 -36.56 -3.98
C ARG A 209 -9.26 -37.16 -4.99
N THR A 210 -8.25 -37.87 -4.51
CA THR A 210 -7.45 -38.76 -5.36
C THR A 210 -8.27 -40.01 -5.66
N SER A 211 -8.73 -40.14 -6.90
CA SER A 211 -9.36 -41.36 -7.41
C SER A 211 -8.28 -42.34 -7.87
N THR A 212 -7.95 -43.28 -7.00
CA THR A 212 -7.37 -44.58 -7.40
C THR A 212 -8.36 -45.63 -6.97
N ASP A 213 -9.10 -46.24 -7.91
CA ASP A 213 -9.00 -47.67 -8.17
C ASP A 213 -9.84 -48.13 -9.38
N ARG A 214 -9.21 -48.99 -10.21
CA ARG A 214 -9.74 -49.99 -11.15
C ARG A 214 -10.66 -49.61 -12.35
N GLY A 215 -10.14 -49.88 -13.56
CA GLY A 215 -10.94 -50.04 -14.78
C GLY A 215 -10.11 -50.24 -16.06
N VAL A 216 -9.82 -51.49 -16.40
CA VAL A 216 -9.04 -51.99 -17.55
C VAL A 216 -9.61 -51.58 -18.93
N ARG A 217 -8.76 -51.16 -19.89
CA ARG A 217 -8.51 -51.76 -21.24
C ARG A 217 -7.76 -50.82 -22.22
N PRO A 218 -7.00 -51.36 -23.21
CA PRO A 218 -5.90 -50.67 -23.90
C PRO A 218 -6.19 -50.32 -25.39
N ARG A 219 -5.19 -49.67 -26.03
CA ARG A 219 -4.98 -49.29 -27.48
C ARG A 219 -5.25 -47.80 -27.77
N ALA A 220 -4.52 -47.08 -28.63
CA ALA A 220 -3.39 -47.37 -29.52
C ALA A 220 -2.64 -46.06 -29.83
N SER A 221 -1.44 -46.24 -30.39
CA SER A 221 -0.54 -45.32 -31.10
C SER A 221 -1.17 -44.18 -31.92
N SER A 222 -0.55 -42.99 -31.91
CA SER A 222 0.02 -42.39 -33.13
C SER A 222 0.90 -41.17 -32.84
N THR A 223 1.96 -41.11 -33.62
CA THR A 223 3.08 -40.18 -33.76
C THR A 223 2.70 -38.81 -34.35
N ALA A 224 3.68 -37.89 -34.32
CA ALA A 224 3.87 -36.68 -35.16
C ALA A 224 3.17 -35.38 -34.68
N ALA A 225 3.71 -34.17 -34.83
CA ALA A 225 5.03 -33.65 -35.22
C ALA A 225 5.06 -32.12 -34.97
N LYS A 226 6.28 -31.62 -34.69
CA LYS A 226 6.95 -30.34 -35.05
C LYS A 226 6.17 -29.07 -35.46
N GLN A 227 6.71 -27.93 -34.98
CA GLN A 227 6.95 -26.57 -35.58
C GLN A 227 6.74 -25.51 -34.47
N ASN A 228 7.66 -24.66 -33.94
CA ASN A 228 8.75 -23.80 -34.46
C ASN A 228 8.26 -22.93 -35.64
N ILE A 229 8.28 -21.58 -35.68
CA ILE A 229 9.30 -20.56 -35.29
C ILE A 229 8.60 -19.14 -35.13
N PRO A 230 9.22 -17.91 -35.21
CA PRO A 230 9.37 -16.94 -34.10
C PRO A 230 8.89 -15.47 -34.35
N GLY A 231 9.06 -14.61 -33.33
CA GLY A 231 9.73 -13.29 -33.38
C GLY A 231 9.17 -12.11 -34.20
N ALA A 232 9.03 -10.93 -33.56
CA ALA A 232 9.33 -9.64 -34.17
C ALA A 232 9.54 -8.53 -33.11
N CYS A 233 10.70 -7.89 -33.21
CA CYS A 233 11.14 -6.67 -32.56
C CYS A 233 10.92 -5.52 -33.55
N THR A 234 10.43 -4.35 -33.12
CA THR A 234 10.62 -3.12 -33.92
C THR A 234 10.63 -1.86 -33.05
N VAL A 235 11.78 -1.20 -33.09
CA VAL A 235 12.05 0.18 -32.70
C VAL A 235 11.57 1.11 -33.83
N SER A 236 11.05 2.29 -33.52
CA SER A 236 11.02 3.40 -34.48
C SER A 236 11.16 4.75 -33.78
N ARG A 237 11.91 5.62 -34.45
CA ARG A 237 12.62 6.81 -33.98
C ARG A 237 12.02 8.04 -34.68
N ALA A 238 11.98 9.16 -33.96
CA ALA A 238 12.07 10.56 -34.39
C ALA A 238 11.21 11.12 -35.55
N ALA A 239 10.54 12.24 -35.27
CA ALA A 239 10.30 13.30 -36.25
C ALA A 239 10.44 14.68 -35.58
N THR A 240 11.54 15.36 -35.90
CA THR A 240 11.72 16.81 -35.77
C THR A 240 10.98 17.51 -36.91
N ARG A 241 10.27 18.60 -36.63
CA ARG A 241 9.91 19.60 -37.63
C ARG A 241 9.98 20.99 -37.01
N THR A 242 10.98 21.73 -37.46
CA THR A 242 11.07 23.18 -37.42
C THR A 242 10.03 23.79 -38.36
N GLY A 243 9.45 24.91 -37.92
CA GLY A 243 8.64 25.86 -38.68
C GLY A 243 8.69 27.17 -37.92
#